data_AF-A0A183F456-F1
#
_entry.id   AF-A0A183F456-F1
#
_cell.length_a   1.000
_cell.length_b   1.000
_cell.length_c   1.000
_cell.angle_alpha   90.00
_cell.angle_beta   90.00
_cell.angle_gamma   90.00
#
_symmetry.space_group_name_H-M   'P 1'
#
loop_
_entity.id
_entity.type
_entity.pdbx_description
1 polymer ?
#
loop_
_entity_poly.entity_id
_entity_poly.type
_entity_poly.pdbx_seq_one_letter_code
_entity_poly.pdbx_strand_id
1 'polypeptide(L)'
;MCHSSREEGFLTENPVGKHCLERSSAKENEFVSLLDKNRKNPINSERPPSNCDRQAPLFYFADICAGPGGFSEYMLWRKRFYNAKGFGFTLKGTDDVRLGWFTASSPHYFEPFYGKLGDGDVMKPENINSLEEFIMEGTNNVGVDLMMADGGYNVKGSEVIQEIISQRLYLCQMLASLCVVREGGNSLCKLFDVFTPFSAGLIYLMCVAYDQVAIHKPHNSRPANSERWLRTFFSLGARFRRHVLWPH
;
A
#
# COMPACT_ATOMS: atom_id res chain seq x y z
N MET A 1 -6.52 -13.19 13.02
CA MET A 1 -5.21 -12.80 12.43
C MET A 1 -5.50 -11.88 11.24
N CYS A 2 -4.72 -10.83 11.03
CA CYS A 2 -4.88 -9.93 9.88
C CYS A 2 -4.57 -10.73 8.61
N HIS A 3 -5.50 -10.80 7.67
CA HIS A 3 -5.31 -11.51 6.40
C HIS A 3 -5.52 -10.52 5.27
N SER A 4 -4.67 -10.57 4.24
CA SER A 4 -5.05 -10.02 2.96
C SER A 4 -6.33 -10.71 2.49
N SER A 5 -7.31 -9.94 2.04
CA SER A 5 -8.59 -10.49 1.62
C SER A 5 -8.41 -11.31 0.34
N ARG A 6 -8.16 -12.62 0.50
CA ARG A 6 -8.27 -13.60 -0.57
C ARG A 6 -9.72 -13.64 -1.06
N GLU A 7 -9.91 -13.36 -2.34
CA GLU A 7 -11.13 -13.70 -3.04
C GLU A 7 -11.17 -15.22 -3.25
N GLU A 8 -12.08 -15.96 -2.59
CA GLU A 8 -12.40 -17.33 -3.00
C GLU A 8 -13.18 -17.27 -4.32
N GLY A 9 -12.45 -17.42 -5.42
CA GLY A 9 -12.98 -17.83 -6.72
C GLY A 9 -12.97 -19.35 -6.80
N PHE A 10 -14.08 -19.92 -7.27
CA PHE A 10 -14.31 -21.34 -7.53
C PHE A 10 -13.05 -22.08 -7.99
N LEU A 11 -12.66 -23.12 -7.24
CA LEU A 11 -11.68 -24.11 -7.67
C LEU A 11 -12.26 -24.92 -8.84
N THR A 12 -11.90 -24.54 -10.06
CA THR A 12 -11.89 -25.48 -11.18
C THR A 12 -10.44 -25.59 -11.65
N GLU A 13 -9.91 -26.80 -11.57
CA GLU A 13 -8.55 -27.15 -11.97
C GLU A 13 -8.24 -26.62 -13.37
N ASN A 14 -7.28 -25.70 -13.47
CA ASN A 14 -6.65 -25.37 -14.73
C ASN A 14 -5.18 -25.02 -14.45
N PRO A 15 -4.21 -25.72 -15.09
CA PRO A 15 -2.80 -25.48 -14.82
C PRO A 15 -2.34 -24.23 -15.59
N VAL A 16 -1.39 -23.51 -15.00
CA VAL A 16 -0.61 -22.39 -15.59
C VAL A 16 -1.22 -20.97 -15.50
N GLY A 17 -0.99 -20.32 -14.36
CA GLY A 17 -0.25 -19.05 -14.32
C GLY A 17 -0.89 -17.72 -14.75
N LYS A 18 -2.18 -17.65 -15.12
CA LYS A 18 -2.76 -16.40 -15.68
C LYS A 18 -3.57 -15.50 -14.74
N HIS A 19 -3.88 -15.89 -13.51
CA HIS A 19 -4.94 -15.21 -12.74
C HIS A 19 -4.53 -14.09 -11.77
N CYS A 20 -3.27 -13.97 -11.34
CA CYS A 20 -2.93 -13.02 -10.28
C CYS A 20 -3.02 -11.54 -10.72
N LEU A 21 -2.65 -11.26 -11.98
CA LEU A 21 -2.65 -9.90 -12.52
C LEU A 21 -4.04 -9.39 -12.92
N GLU A 22 -4.94 -10.21 -13.48
CA GLU A 22 -6.13 -9.67 -14.17
C GLU A 22 -7.10 -8.89 -13.27
N ARG A 23 -7.32 -9.29 -12.02
CA ARG A 23 -8.24 -8.59 -11.10
C ARG A 23 -7.56 -7.56 -10.22
N SER A 24 -6.37 -7.88 -9.69
CA SER A 24 -5.56 -6.92 -8.94
C SER A 24 -5.27 -5.71 -9.86
N SER A 25 -4.70 -5.97 -11.05
CA SER A 25 -4.16 -4.90 -11.89
C SER A 25 -5.18 -3.86 -12.32
N ALA A 26 -6.46 -4.21 -12.45
CA ALA A 26 -7.50 -3.26 -12.81
C ALA A 26 -7.77 -2.26 -11.68
N LYS A 27 -7.81 -2.74 -10.44
CA LYS A 27 -7.96 -1.91 -9.23
C LYS A 27 -6.71 -1.06 -9.00
N GLU A 28 -5.51 -1.64 -9.14
CA GLU A 28 -4.26 -0.91 -9.02
C GLU A 28 -4.05 0.12 -10.13
N ASN A 29 -4.42 -0.20 -11.38
CA ASN A 29 -4.43 0.74 -12.49
C ASN A 29 -5.31 1.95 -12.21
N GLU A 30 -6.51 1.73 -11.66
CA GLU A 30 -7.40 2.83 -11.28
C GLU A 30 -6.71 3.73 -10.23
N PHE A 31 -6.14 3.15 -9.18
CA PHE A 31 -5.42 3.91 -8.15
C PHE A 31 -4.23 4.69 -8.70
N VAL A 32 -3.35 4.06 -9.46
CA VAL A 32 -2.17 4.73 -10.02
C VAL A 32 -2.55 5.80 -11.03
N SER A 33 -3.59 5.57 -11.85
CA SER A 33 -4.10 6.62 -12.74
C SER A 33 -4.60 7.85 -11.98
N LEU A 34 -5.14 7.66 -10.78
CA LEU A 34 -5.59 8.73 -9.92
C LEU A 34 -4.43 9.43 -9.19
N LEU A 35 -3.32 8.72 -8.92
CA LEU A 35 -2.07 9.31 -8.39
C LEU A 35 -1.34 10.14 -9.48
N ASP A 36 -1.32 9.66 -10.73
CA ASP A 36 -0.65 10.31 -11.86
C ASP A 36 -1.30 11.64 -12.28
N LYS A 37 -2.61 11.85 -12.01
CA LYS A 37 -3.35 13.06 -12.41
C LYS A 37 -2.84 14.36 -11.79
N ASN A 38 -2.09 14.32 -10.68
CA ASN A 38 -1.70 15.53 -9.93
C ASN A 38 -0.21 15.93 -10.01
N ARG A 39 0.67 15.25 -10.79
CA ARG A 39 1.91 15.83 -11.39
C ARG A 39 2.71 14.82 -12.25
N LYS A 40 3.01 15.24 -13.49
CA LYS A 40 4.09 14.80 -14.41
C LYS A 40 4.28 13.28 -14.64
N ASN A 41 3.28 12.61 -15.20
CA ASN A 41 3.54 11.70 -16.33
C ASN A 41 2.24 11.47 -17.13
N PRO A 42 1.80 12.41 -17.99
CA PRO A 42 0.71 12.11 -18.91
C PRO A 42 1.17 10.95 -19.79
N ILE A 43 0.36 9.89 -19.87
CA ILE A 43 0.60 8.79 -20.80
C ILE A 43 0.54 9.40 -22.20
N ASN A 44 1.68 9.80 -22.74
CA ASN A 44 1.79 10.08 -24.16
C ASN A 44 1.54 8.74 -24.87
N SER A 45 0.52 8.70 -25.72
CA SER A 45 0.14 7.51 -26.49
C SER A 45 1.27 7.03 -27.40
N GLU A 46 2.20 7.93 -27.72
CA GLU A 46 3.44 7.63 -28.43
C GLU A 46 4.56 7.45 -27.39
N ARG A 47 4.83 6.19 -27.03
CA ARG A 47 5.98 5.86 -26.18
C ARG A 47 7.22 5.68 -27.06
N PRO A 48 8.32 6.40 -26.81
CA PRO A 48 9.54 6.22 -27.60
C PRO A 48 10.10 4.79 -27.44
N PRO A 49 10.74 4.23 -28.48
CA PRO A 49 11.32 2.88 -28.45
C PRO A 49 12.53 2.75 -27.52
N SER A 50 12.99 3.86 -26.92
CA SER A 50 14.12 3.90 -26.00
C SER A 50 13.65 4.00 -24.54
N ASN A 51 14.51 3.53 -23.64
CA ASN A 51 14.22 3.48 -22.21
C ASN A 51 14.45 4.87 -21.58
N CYS A 52 13.50 5.79 -21.81
CA CYS A 52 13.58 7.21 -21.45
C CYS A 52 13.77 7.51 -19.95
N ASP A 53 13.47 6.55 -19.08
CA ASP A 53 13.43 6.77 -17.64
C ASP A 53 14.71 6.31 -16.93
N ARG A 54 15.74 5.79 -17.63
CA ARG A 54 16.97 5.24 -16.99
C ARG A 54 17.75 6.27 -16.15
N GLN A 55 17.58 7.55 -16.44
CA GLN A 55 18.21 8.65 -15.70
C GLN A 55 17.26 9.29 -14.66
N ALA A 56 16.01 8.83 -14.57
CA ALA A 56 15.07 9.33 -13.57
C ALA A 56 15.47 8.84 -12.16
N PRO A 57 15.16 9.60 -11.11
CA PRO A 57 15.31 9.12 -9.74
C PRO A 57 14.52 7.83 -9.52
N LEU A 58 15.04 6.95 -8.66
CA LEU A 58 14.36 5.73 -8.25
C LEU A 58 13.02 6.06 -7.58
N PHE A 59 11.99 5.32 -7.95
CA PHE A 59 10.68 5.38 -7.32
C PHE A 59 10.62 4.40 -6.16
N TYR A 60 10.62 4.90 -4.93
CA TYR A 60 10.53 4.06 -3.73
C TYR A 60 9.07 3.85 -3.35
N PHE A 61 8.67 2.60 -3.06
CA PHE A 61 7.34 2.32 -2.54
C PHE A 61 7.36 1.31 -1.39
N ALA A 62 6.40 1.42 -0.49
CA ALA A 62 6.14 0.43 0.55
C ALA A 62 4.79 -0.24 0.30
N ASP A 63 4.72 -1.55 0.47
CA ASP A 63 3.50 -2.35 0.46
C ASP A 63 3.35 -3.00 1.85
N ILE A 64 2.36 -2.55 2.62
CA ILE A 64 2.11 -2.97 4.00
C ILE A 64 0.84 -3.83 4.04
N CYS A 65 0.85 -4.88 4.83
CA CYS A 65 -0.10 -5.99 4.70
C CYS A 65 -0.08 -6.58 3.27
N ALA A 66 1.12 -6.64 2.67
CA ALA A 66 1.35 -6.87 1.24
C ALA A 66 1.01 -8.27 0.72
N GLY A 67 0.80 -9.26 1.57
CA GLY A 67 0.60 -10.63 1.12
C GLY A 67 -0.58 -10.76 0.13
N PRO A 68 -0.48 -11.52 -0.97
CA PRO A 68 0.70 -12.22 -1.50
C PRO A 68 1.63 -11.38 -2.40
N GLY A 69 1.32 -10.11 -2.64
CA GLY A 69 2.19 -9.15 -3.34
C GLY A 69 1.64 -8.55 -4.63
N GLY A 70 0.32 -8.54 -4.84
CA GLY A 70 -0.30 -8.06 -6.10
C GLY A 70 -0.01 -6.58 -6.41
N PHE A 71 -0.17 -5.69 -5.43
CA PHE A 71 0.19 -4.27 -5.55
C PHE A 71 1.66 -4.08 -5.90
N SER A 72 2.53 -4.82 -5.22
CA SER A 72 3.97 -4.81 -5.48
C SER A 72 4.33 -5.27 -6.90
N GLU A 73 3.77 -6.39 -7.37
CA GLU A 73 3.97 -6.87 -8.73
C GLU A 73 3.52 -5.82 -9.76
N TYR A 74 2.35 -5.22 -9.54
CA TYR A 74 1.81 -4.17 -10.40
C TYR A 74 2.73 -2.95 -10.45
N MET A 75 3.20 -2.45 -9.31
CA MET A 75 4.05 -1.27 -9.24
C MET A 75 5.39 -1.49 -9.94
N LEU A 76 6.00 -2.66 -9.72
CA LEU A 76 7.25 -3.02 -10.36
C LEU A 76 7.09 -3.13 -11.88
N TRP A 77 6.01 -3.77 -12.36
CA TRP A 77 5.68 -3.82 -13.79
C TRP A 77 5.48 -2.41 -14.37
N ARG A 78 4.68 -1.57 -13.70
CA ARG A 78 4.33 -0.24 -14.17
C ARG A 78 5.54 0.71 -14.22
N LYS A 79 6.45 0.63 -13.25
CA LYS A 79 7.66 1.45 -13.14
C LYS A 79 8.90 0.82 -13.80
N ARG A 80 8.73 -0.18 -14.66
CA ARG A 80 9.80 -0.84 -15.43
C ARG A 80 10.91 -1.49 -14.58
N PHE A 81 10.60 -2.03 -13.40
CA PHE A 81 11.51 -2.75 -12.49
C PHE A 81 12.72 -1.96 -12.00
N TYR A 82 13.65 -1.61 -12.89
CA TYR A 82 14.94 -0.97 -12.58
C TYR A 82 14.81 0.48 -12.10
N ASN A 83 13.64 1.09 -12.27
CA ASN A 83 13.34 2.44 -11.77
C ASN A 83 12.46 2.43 -10.52
N ALA A 84 12.26 1.26 -9.89
CA ALA A 84 11.54 1.17 -8.64
C ALA A 84 12.23 0.25 -7.65
N LYS A 85 12.08 0.56 -6.37
CA LYS A 85 12.48 -0.31 -5.27
C LYS A 85 11.30 -0.36 -4.29
N GLY A 86 10.81 -1.58 -4.07
CA GLY A 86 9.70 -1.85 -3.18
C GLY A 86 10.16 -2.46 -1.86
N PHE A 87 9.47 -2.09 -0.77
CA PHE A 87 9.64 -2.66 0.56
C PHE A 87 8.33 -3.31 0.98
N GLY A 88 8.37 -4.58 1.34
CA GLY A 88 7.19 -5.35 1.72
C GLY A 88 7.12 -5.56 3.22
N PHE A 89 5.93 -5.46 3.80
CA PHE A 89 5.71 -5.79 5.20
C PHE A 89 4.38 -6.52 5.35
N THR A 90 4.40 -7.80 5.77
CA THR A 90 3.18 -8.60 5.93
C THR A 90 3.38 -9.71 6.94
N LEU A 91 2.29 -10.23 7.50
CA LEU A 91 2.35 -11.38 8.40
C LEU A 91 3.03 -12.57 7.72
N LYS A 92 3.91 -13.26 8.45
CA LYS A 92 4.43 -14.56 8.03
C LYS A 92 3.33 -15.62 8.04
N GLY A 93 3.47 -16.60 7.14
CA GLY A 93 2.64 -17.80 7.11
C GLY A 93 1.84 -17.93 5.83
N THR A 94 0.53 -18.15 5.96
CA THR A 94 -0.34 -18.49 4.82
C THR A 94 -0.45 -17.37 3.79
N ASP A 95 -0.46 -16.14 4.29
CA ASP A 95 -0.65 -14.90 3.52
C ASP A 95 0.65 -14.09 3.48
N ASP A 96 1.79 -14.78 3.44
CA ASP A 96 3.09 -14.16 3.21
C ASP A 96 3.23 -13.73 1.73
N VAL A 97 4.20 -12.84 1.45
CA VAL A 97 4.57 -12.45 0.09
C VAL A 97 5.05 -13.68 -0.68
N ARG A 98 4.51 -13.88 -1.87
CA ARG A 98 4.87 -14.99 -2.75
C ARG A 98 5.64 -14.47 -3.94
N LEU A 99 6.92 -14.17 -3.72
CA LEU A 99 7.82 -13.65 -4.76
C LEU A 99 7.89 -14.55 -6.00
N GLY A 100 7.79 -15.88 -5.83
CA GLY A 100 7.75 -16.83 -6.94
C GLY A 100 6.47 -16.78 -7.79
N TRP A 101 5.45 -16.02 -7.36
CA TRP A 101 4.23 -15.77 -8.13
C TRP A 101 4.31 -14.50 -8.96
N PHE A 102 5.40 -13.73 -8.85
CA PHE A 102 5.59 -12.55 -9.68
C PHE A 102 5.90 -13.02 -11.10
N THR A 103 4.94 -12.85 -11.99
CA THR A 103 5.00 -13.22 -13.40
C THR A 103 5.40 -12.05 -14.28
N ALA A 104 5.03 -10.84 -13.87
CA ALA A 104 5.27 -9.61 -14.61
C ALA A 104 6.41 -8.78 -14.04
N SER A 105 7.09 -9.20 -12.97
CA SER A 105 8.19 -8.45 -12.38
C SER A 105 9.29 -9.30 -11.77
N SER A 106 10.51 -8.75 -11.73
CA SER A 106 11.61 -9.40 -11.02
C SER A 106 11.50 -9.13 -9.52
N PRO A 107 11.47 -10.17 -8.68
CA PRO A 107 11.38 -10.02 -7.23
C PRO A 107 12.64 -9.36 -6.63
N HIS A 108 13.74 -9.24 -7.39
CA HIS A 108 14.97 -8.59 -6.93
C HIS A 108 14.78 -7.12 -6.53
N TYR A 109 13.79 -6.45 -7.13
CA TYR A 109 13.45 -5.05 -6.84
C TYR A 109 12.47 -4.90 -5.67
N PHE A 110 12.11 -6.01 -5.00
CA PHE A 110 11.22 -6.03 -3.86
C PHE A 110 11.89 -6.68 -2.65
N GLU A 111 11.81 -6.04 -1.49
CA GLU A 111 12.46 -6.53 -0.28
C GLU A 111 11.44 -6.72 0.85
N PRO A 112 11.02 -7.97 1.11
CA PRO A 112 10.18 -8.28 2.26
C PRO A 112 10.95 -8.10 3.57
N PHE A 113 10.30 -7.46 4.53
CA PHE A 113 10.78 -7.26 5.90
C PHE A 113 9.67 -7.64 6.88
N TYR A 114 10.04 -8.25 8.00
CA TYR A 114 9.09 -8.85 8.95
C TYR A 114 9.15 -8.23 10.34
N GLY A 115 9.79 -7.07 10.45
CA GLY A 115 9.92 -6.34 11.70
C GLY A 115 10.93 -6.98 12.64
N LYS A 116 11.26 -6.25 13.72
CA LYS A 116 12.17 -6.70 14.77
C LYS A 116 11.73 -8.02 15.41
N LEU A 117 10.42 -8.24 15.52
CA LEU A 117 9.85 -9.47 16.10
C LEU A 117 9.79 -10.61 15.08
N GLY A 118 10.03 -10.32 13.80
CA GLY A 118 10.15 -11.31 12.74
C GLY A 118 8.83 -11.99 12.35
N ASP A 119 7.68 -11.47 12.77
CA ASP A 119 6.35 -12.01 12.48
C ASP A 119 5.57 -11.19 11.44
N GLY A 120 6.02 -9.97 11.13
CA GLY A 120 5.36 -9.07 10.20
C GLY A 120 4.05 -8.46 10.68
N ASP A 121 3.81 -8.46 12.00
CA ASP A 121 2.59 -7.88 12.58
C ASP A 121 2.71 -6.35 12.69
N VAL A 122 2.03 -5.64 11.80
CA VAL A 122 2.02 -4.16 11.76
C VAL A 122 1.38 -3.56 13.00
N MET A 123 0.64 -4.33 13.79
CA MET A 123 0.00 -3.83 15.00
C MET A 123 0.92 -3.78 16.22
N LYS A 124 2.17 -4.24 16.09
CA LYS A 124 3.16 -4.22 17.17
C LYS A 124 4.06 -2.98 17.04
N PRO A 125 4.15 -2.12 18.07
CA PRO A 125 4.96 -0.89 17.99
C PRO A 125 6.43 -1.14 17.63
N GLU A 126 7.04 -2.20 18.16
CA GLU A 126 8.44 -2.55 17.88
C GLU A 126 8.66 -2.87 16.40
N ASN A 127 7.66 -3.46 15.76
CA ASN A 127 7.68 -3.76 14.35
C ASN A 127 7.55 -2.50 13.49
N ILE A 128 6.63 -1.57 13.85
CA ILE A 128 6.50 -0.28 13.15
C ILE A 128 7.81 0.50 13.23
N ASN A 129 8.42 0.62 14.41
CA ASN A 129 9.68 1.35 14.58
C ASN A 129 10.79 0.73 13.71
N SER A 130 10.94 -0.59 13.75
CA SER A 130 11.95 -1.26 12.91
C SER A 130 11.66 -1.18 11.41
N LEU A 131 10.38 -1.07 11.02
CA LEU A 131 9.99 -0.89 9.63
C LEU A 131 10.36 0.51 9.14
N GLU A 132 10.16 1.53 9.97
CA GLU A 132 10.62 2.89 9.68
C GLU A 132 12.14 2.93 9.50
N GLU A 133 12.90 2.38 10.46
CA GLU A 133 14.37 2.31 10.38
C GLU A 133 14.83 1.65 9.08
N PHE A 134 14.27 0.48 8.74
CA PHE A 134 14.58 -0.28 7.54
C PHE A 134 14.30 0.50 6.25
N ILE A 135 13.12 1.15 6.16
CA ILE A 135 12.77 1.96 4.99
C ILE A 135 13.65 3.20 4.88
N MET A 136 13.91 3.88 6.00
CA MET A 136 14.78 5.07 5.99
C MET A 136 16.18 4.72 5.52
N GLU A 137 16.77 3.62 6.00
CA GLU A 137 18.07 3.13 5.53
C GLU A 137 18.03 2.80 4.02
N GLY A 138 17.01 2.09 3.56
CA GLY A 138 16.83 1.72 2.15
C GLY A 138 16.52 2.88 1.20
N THR A 139 16.22 4.08 1.72
CA THR A 139 15.81 5.26 0.95
C THR A 139 16.68 6.48 1.19
N ASN A 140 17.90 6.33 1.70
CA ASN A 140 18.79 7.46 2.04
C ASN A 140 18.15 8.47 3.01
N ASN A 141 17.39 7.97 4.00
CA ASN A 141 16.67 8.74 5.02
C ASN A 141 15.62 9.71 4.49
N VAL A 142 15.09 9.50 3.28
CA VAL A 142 14.01 10.34 2.74
C VAL A 142 12.62 9.75 2.93
N GLY A 143 12.48 8.42 2.99
CA GLY A 143 11.19 7.72 2.97
C GLY A 143 10.71 7.37 1.56
N VAL A 144 9.52 6.75 1.47
CA VAL A 144 8.95 6.26 0.21
C VAL A 144 8.05 7.28 -0.49
N ASP A 145 8.01 7.21 -1.83
CA ASP A 145 7.15 8.02 -2.69
C ASP A 145 5.67 7.65 -2.53
N LEU A 146 5.41 6.36 -2.30
CA LEU A 146 4.09 5.78 -2.18
C LEU A 146 4.09 4.67 -1.14
N MET A 147 3.19 4.75 -0.18
CA MET A 147 2.84 3.63 0.69
C MET A 147 1.46 3.09 0.31
N MET A 148 1.34 1.78 0.18
CA MET A 148 0.09 1.07 -0.06
C MET A 148 -0.17 0.13 1.11
N ALA A 149 -1.43 0.02 1.53
CA ALA A 149 -1.82 -0.92 2.57
C ALA A 149 -3.19 -1.54 2.30
N ASP A 150 -3.22 -2.88 2.15
CA ASP A 150 -4.43 -3.69 1.86
C ASP A 150 -4.75 -4.62 3.05
N GLY A 151 -4.64 -4.10 4.27
CA GLY A 151 -4.94 -4.85 5.48
C GLY A 151 -6.42 -5.21 5.58
N GLY A 152 -6.70 -6.46 5.95
CA GLY A 152 -8.06 -6.93 6.19
C GLY A 152 -8.12 -8.06 7.22
N TYR A 153 -9.33 -8.50 7.54
CA TYR A 153 -9.57 -9.70 8.32
C TYR A 153 -10.60 -10.56 7.60
N ASN A 154 -10.50 -11.88 7.76
CA ASN A 154 -11.63 -12.75 7.45
C ASN A 154 -12.67 -12.59 8.56
N VAL A 155 -13.80 -11.96 8.23
CA VAL A 155 -14.90 -11.64 9.14
C VAL A 155 -16.19 -12.36 8.76
N LYS A 156 -16.08 -13.54 8.14
CA LYS A 156 -17.24 -14.34 7.69
C LYS A 156 -18.22 -14.54 8.85
N GLY A 157 -19.48 -14.11 8.67
CA GLY A 157 -20.53 -14.16 9.69
C GLY A 157 -20.50 -13.01 10.71
N SER A 158 -19.63 -12.02 10.54
CA SER A 158 -19.52 -10.82 11.38
C SER A 158 -19.23 -9.58 10.54
N GLU A 159 -19.67 -9.57 9.27
CA GLU A 159 -19.42 -8.52 8.30
C GLU A 159 -19.94 -7.15 8.78
N VAL A 160 -21.06 -7.14 9.52
CA VAL A 160 -21.68 -5.92 10.08
C VAL A 160 -20.74 -5.19 11.05
N ILE A 161 -19.89 -5.92 11.78
CA ILE A 161 -18.96 -5.35 12.77
C ILE A 161 -17.52 -5.27 12.24
N GLN A 162 -17.31 -5.46 10.93
CA GLN A 162 -15.99 -5.45 10.31
C GLN A 162 -15.22 -4.16 10.59
N GLU A 163 -15.90 -3.01 10.59
CA GLU A 163 -15.30 -1.73 10.96
C GLU A 163 -14.69 -1.79 12.36
N ILE A 164 -15.47 -2.22 13.35
CA ILE A 164 -15.08 -2.25 14.76
C ILE A 164 -13.87 -3.18 14.96
N ILE A 165 -13.91 -4.37 14.35
CA ILE A 165 -12.81 -5.35 14.43
C ILE A 165 -11.53 -4.79 13.78
N SER A 166 -11.67 -3.98 12.72
CA SER A 166 -10.54 -3.48 11.93
C SER A 166 -9.93 -2.17 12.46
N GLN A 167 -10.50 -1.57 13.51
CA GLN A 167 -10.07 -0.26 14.03
C GLN A 167 -8.57 -0.18 14.35
N ARG A 168 -8.02 -1.19 15.04
CA ARG A 168 -6.58 -1.23 15.35
C ARG A 168 -5.74 -1.29 14.08
N LEU A 169 -6.18 -2.05 13.09
CA LEU A 169 -5.49 -2.17 11.81
C LEU A 169 -5.55 -0.86 11.01
N TYR A 170 -6.67 -0.13 11.05
CA TYR A 170 -6.74 1.21 10.45
C TYR A 170 -5.71 2.15 11.06
N LEU A 171 -5.67 2.22 12.40
CA LEU A 171 -4.72 3.05 13.14
C LEU A 171 -3.28 2.71 12.74
N CYS A 172 -2.91 1.42 12.74
CA CYS A 172 -1.53 1.00 12.48
C CYS A 172 -1.10 1.21 11.02
N GLN A 173 -1.99 1.00 10.04
CA GLN A 173 -1.70 1.33 8.64
C GLN A 173 -1.49 2.84 8.45
N MET A 174 -2.36 3.67 9.04
CA MET A 174 -2.23 5.12 8.97
C MET A 174 -0.98 5.62 9.70
N LEU A 175 -0.65 5.06 10.86
CA LEU A 175 0.58 5.38 11.58
C LEU A 175 1.82 5.02 10.76
N ALA A 176 1.86 3.81 10.17
CA ALA A 176 2.96 3.41 9.31
C ALA A 176 3.12 4.37 8.12
N SER A 177 2.01 4.82 7.52
CA SER A 177 2.03 5.84 6.47
C SER A 177 2.71 7.13 6.92
N LEU A 178 2.43 7.61 8.13
CA LEU A 178 3.05 8.83 8.68
C LEU A 178 4.55 8.66 8.97
N CYS A 179 4.99 7.46 9.33
CA CYS A 179 6.40 7.17 9.61
C CYS A 179 7.23 7.07 8.33
N VAL A 180 6.71 6.40 7.29
CA VAL A 180 7.55 5.94 6.17
C VAL A 180 7.42 6.77 4.90
N VAL A 181 6.34 7.53 4.73
CA VAL A 181 6.10 8.32 3.51
C VAL A 181 6.88 9.63 3.56
N ARG A 182 7.58 9.96 2.47
CA ARG A 182 8.36 11.20 2.36
C ARG A 182 7.47 12.44 2.18
N GLU A 183 8.05 13.61 2.43
CA GLU A 183 7.43 14.86 2.00
C GLU A 183 7.19 14.87 0.48
N GLY A 184 5.99 15.29 0.08
CA GLY A 184 5.54 15.20 -1.32
C GLY A 184 5.14 13.79 -1.79
N GLY A 185 5.19 12.79 -0.91
CA GLY A 185 4.74 11.42 -1.17
C GLY A 185 3.23 11.23 -0.93
N ASN A 186 2.75 10.03 -1.26
CA ASN A 186 1.33 9.68 -1.16
C ASN A 186 1.12 8.40 -0.36
N SER A 187 -0.09 8.19 0.14
CA SER A 187 -0.50 6.88 0.65
C SER A 187 -1.89 6.44 0.21
N LEU A 188 -2.05 5.11 0.16
CA LEU A 188 -3.29 4.42 -0.16
C LEU A 188 -3.54 3.36 0.92
N CYS A 189 -4.54 3.56 1.77
CA CYS A 189 -4.90 2.61 2.80
C CYS A 189 -6.32 2.10 2.60
N LYS A 190 -6.50 0.79 2.61
CA LYS A 190 -7.81 0.18 2.62
C LYS A 190 -8.51 0.41 3.95
N LEU A 191 -9.79 0.71 3.84
CA LEU A 191 -10.76 0.78 4.91
C LEU A 191 -12.01 -0.02 4.50
N PHE A 192 -12.89 -0.24 5.46
CA PHE A 192 -14.26 -0.69 5.24
C PHE A 192 -15.22 0.46 5.54
N ASP A 193 -16.27 0.18 6.30
CA ASP A 193 -17.10 1.25 6.84
C ASP A 193 -16.32 2.13 7.82
N VAL A 194 -16.78 3.38 7.91
CA VAL A 194 -16.16 4.47 8.68
C VAL A 194 -17.24 5.24 9.44
N PHE A 195 -18.23 4.54 9.98
CA PHE A 195 -19.36 5.12 10.70
C PHE A 195 -19.04 5.45 12.16
N THR A 196 -18.04 4.79 12.74
CA THR A 196 -17.67 5.00 14.15
C THR A 196 -16.92 6.32 14.33
N PRO A 197 -17.10 7.01 15.48
CA PRO A 197 -16.31 8.21 15.80
C PRO A 197 -14.80 7.95 15.79
N PHE A 198 -14.37 6.73 16.10
CA PHE A 198 -12.98 6.33 16.03
C PHE A 198 -12.44 6.41 14.59
N SER A 199 -13.12 5.78 13.63
CA SER A 199 -12.73 5.81 12.22
C SER A 199 -12.76 7.23 11.65
N ALA A 200 -13.81 8.00 11.97
CA ALA A 200 -13.91 9.39 11.55
C ALA A 200 -12.79 10.26 12.15
N GLY A 201 -12.44 10.04 13.43
CA GLY A 201 -11.33 10.69 14.09
C GLY A 201 -9.98 10.37 13.46
N LEU A 202 -9.74 9.10 13.10
CA LEU A 202 -8.54 8.71 12.36
C LEU A 202 -8.44 9.42 11.00
N ILE A 203 -9.52 9.45 10.23
CA ILE A 203 -9.55 10.17 8.95
C ILE A 203 -9.28 11.66 9.15
N TYR A 204 -9.87 12.26 10.19
CA TYR A 204 -9.61 13.66 10.54
C TYR A 204 -8.12 13.91 10.83
N LEU A 205 -7.45 13.03 11.59
CA LEU A 205 -6.01 13.14 11.82
C LEU A 205 -5.21 13.06 10.51
N MET A 206 -5.63 12.20 9.57
CA MET A 206 -5.01 12.14 8.25
C MET A 206 -5.23 13.43 7.44
N CYS A 207 -6.40 14.08 7.56
CA CYS A 207 -6.67 15.39 6.94
C CYS A 207 -5.82 16.51 7.56
N VAL A 208 -5.40 16.36 8.82
CA VAL A 208 -4.47 17.31 9.47
C VAL A 208 -3.03 17.04 9.03
N ALA A 209 -2.66 15.78 8.86
CA ALA A 209 -1.30 15.38 8.52
C ALA A 209 -0.97 15.52 7.03
N TYR A 210 -1.93 15.32 6.13
CA TYR A 210 -1.77 15.40 4.67
C TYR A 210 -2.54 16.58 4.09
N ASP A 211 -2.09 17.11 2.95
CA ASP A 211 -2.71 18.27 2.30
C ASP A 211 -4.05 17.96 1.65
N GLN A 212 -4.18 16.74 1.11
CA GLN A 212 -5.42 16.28 0.51
C GLN A 212 -5.71 14.85 0.95
N VAL A 213 -6.96 14.63 1.33
CA VAL A 213 -7.47 13.31 1.69
C VAL A 213 -8.76 13.07 0.92
N ALA A 214 -8.89 11.87 0.36
CA ALA A 214 -10.09 11.45 -0.36
C ALA A 214 -10.43 10.00 -0.02
N ILE A 215 -11.73 9.70 0.11
CA ILE A 215 -12.23 8.33 0.22
C ILE A 215 -12.73 7.92 -1.15
N HIS A 216 -12.15 6.85 -1.70
CA HIS A 216 -12.48 6.34 -3.03
C HIS A 216 -12.94 4.89 -2.96
N LYS A 217 -14.00 4.56 -3.68
CA LYS A 217 -14.40 3.16 -3.92
C LYS A 217 -14.16 2.87 -5.40
N PRO A 218 -13.11 2.10 -5.75
CA PRO A 218 -12.79 1.84 -7.14
C PRO A 218 -13.88 0.99 -7.79
N HIS A 219 -14.08 1.14 -9.09
CA HIS A 219 -15.10 0.38 -9.83
C HIS A 219 -14.84 -1.12 -9.79
N ASN A 220 -13.56 -1.49 -9.68
CA ASN A 220 -13.12 -2.88 -9.57
C ASN A 220 -13.23 -3.45 -8.14
N SER A 221 -13.67 -2.66 -7.15
CA SER A 221 -14.14 -3.22 -5.88
C SER A 221 -15.59 -3.70 -6.03
N ARG A 222 -15.95 -4.77 -5.32
CA ARG A 222 -17.34 -5.27 -5.38
C ARG A 222 -18.29 -4.17 -4.92
N PRO A 223 -19.34 -3.83 -5.70
CA PRO A 223 -20.23 -2.71 -5.35
C PRO A 223 -20.98 -2.95 -4.04
N ALA A 224 -21.24 -4.22 -3.69
CA ALA A 224 -22.02 -4.62 -2.53
C ALA A 224 -21.20 -4.78 -1.23
N ASN A 225 -19.88 -4.58 -1.25
CA ASN A 225 -19.06 -4.66 -0.04
C ASN A 225 -18.73 -3.26 0.52
N SER A 226 -18.31 -3.22 1.79
CA SER A 226 -17.93 -1.97 2.45
C SER A 226 -16.52 -1.49 2.12
N GLU A 227 -15.76 -2.21 1.25
CA GLU A 227 -14.38 -1.84 0.93
C GLU A 227 -14.31 -0.45 0.28
N ARG A 228 -13.44 0.39 0.84
CA ARG A 228 -13.13 1.75 0.41
C ARG A 228 -11.64 2.01 0.62
N TRP A 229 -11.12 3.06 0.02
CA TRP A 229 -9.71 3.41 0.07
C TRP A 229 -9.53 4.85 0.46
N LEU A 230 -8.77 5.07 1.54
CA LEU A 230 -8.30 6.38 1.93
C LEU A 230 -7.06 6.70 1.10
N ARG A 231 -7.13 7.80 0.37
CA ARG A 231 -6.04 8.35 -0.43
C ARG A 231 -5.54 9.61 0.23
N THR A 232 -4.22 9.74 0.36
CA THR A 232 -3.59 10.91 0.97
C THR A 232 -2.47 11.45 0.10
N PHE A 233 -2.29 12.77 0.10
CA PHE A 233 -1.30 13.48 -0.71
C PHE A 233 -0.54 14.51 0.12
N PHE A 234 0.79 14.45 0.08
CA PHE A 234 1.62 15.59 0.46
C PHE A 234 1.91 16.45 -0.77
N SER A 235 1.71 17.75 -0.64
CA SER A 235 2.19 18.77 -1.57
C SER A 235 3.61 19.21 -1.19
N LEU A 236 4.40 19.56 -2.20
CA LEU A 236 5.73 20.09 -1.98
C LEU A 236 5.61 21.48 -1.34
N GLY A 237 5.87 21.60 -0.03
CA GLY A 237 5.82 22.86 0.71
C GLY A 237 4.93 22.86 1.95
N ALA A 238 4.18 21.79 2.21
CA ALA A 238 3.43 21.65 3.44
C ALA A 238 4.37 21.34 4.62
N ARG A 239 4.69 22.38 5.38
CA ARG A 239 5.38 22.28 6.66
C ARG A 239 4.47 21.64 7.71
N PHE A 240 4.40 20.31 7.75
CA PHE A 240 3.97 19.62 8.97
C PHE A 240 5.22 19.22 9.77
N ARG A 241 5.39 19.85 10.94
CA ARG A 241 6.53 19.67 11.83
C ARG A 241 6.53 18.22 12.35
N ARG A 242 7.57 17.44 12.04
CA ARG A 242 7.88 16.15 12.69
C ARG A 242 7.91 16.21 14.24
N HIS A 243 7.93 17.41 14.85
CA HIS A 243 8.02 17.60 16.30
C HIS A 243 6.74 17.32 17.12
N VAL A 244 5.59 16.99 16.50
CA VAL A 244 4.35 16.79 17.27
C VAL A 244 4.18 15.35 17.78
N LEU A 245 4.84 14.35 17.18
CA LEU A 245 4.60 12.94 17.52
C LEU A 245 5.75 12.24 18.26
N TRP A 246 6.98 12.78 18.23
CA TRP A 246 8.10 12.21 19.00
C TRP A 246 9.06 13.32 19.44
N PRO A 247 9.06 13.74 20.72
CA PRO A 247 10.20 14.41 21.30
C PRO A 247 11.31 13.36 21.47
N HIS A 248 12.52 13.71 21.03
CA HIS A 248 13.75 12.91 21.20
C HIS A 248 13.95 12.44 22.64
#